data_AF-A0A150TH54-F1
#
_entry.id   AF-A0A150TH54-F1
#
_cell.length_a   1.000
_cell.length_b   1.000
_cell.length_c   1.000
_cell.angle_alpha   90.00
_cell.angle_beta   90.00
_cell.angle_gamma   90.00
#
_symmetry.space_group_name_H-M   'P 1'
#
loop_
_entity.id
_entity.type
_entity.pdbx_description
1 polymer ?
#
loop_
_entity_poly.entity_id
_entity_poly.type
_entity_poly.pdbx_seq_one_letter_code
_entity_poly.pdbx_strand_id
1 'polypeptide(L)'
;MMEPESREVPKSTPVRAEIVRLVREKRYEEALAVLYRARAEAPEDRELQTSIERIKEFLAGAYAKRLGGLDQVAGPIPVSAGRSPDALLVARYIDGSSTFDDIVQMCPLGRLRTLQVLVGLYTGREVASPFSEKTPQSWRRQMDTLPSAVSSDPGPPTMPERGLQRRAPEPPAPTSAPSSAPFTPRVYETEEDRRYREAFARGTAAFVQRRYDEAIEAFEACARMRPGDSASSVMLRRARRDLGG
;
A
#
# COMPACT_ATOMS: atom_id res chain seq x y z
N MET A 1 37.13 -28.48 -43.49
CA MET A 1 36.42 -27.18 -43.39
C MET A 1 35.79 -27.16 -42.01
N MET A 2 36.41 -26.44 -41.06
CA MET A 2 35.91 -26.31 -39.68
C MET A 2 34.83 -25.23 -39.68
N GLU A 3 33.59 -25.58 -39.37
CA GLU A 3 32.60 -24.61 -38.94
C GLU A 3 32.81 -24.32 -37.44
N PRO A 4 32.92 -23.05 -37.02
CA PRO A 4 32.95 -22.73 -35.61
C PRO A 4 31.54 -22.90 -35.04
N GLU A 5 31.44 -23.86 -34.12
CA GLU A 5 30.36 -24.08 -33.18
C GLU A 5 30.02 -22.75 -32.46
N SER A 6 29.02 -22.03 -32.97
CA SER A 6 28.41 -20.87 -32.31
C SER A 6 27.73 -21.35 -31.02
N ARG A 7 28.53 -21.50 -29.96
CA ARG A 7 28.04 -21.59 -28.60
C ARG A 7 27.45 -20.23 -28.25
N GLU A 8 26.15 -20.07 -28.49
CA GLU A 8 25.36 -19.06 -27.80
C GLU A 8 25.46 -19.36 -26.29
N VAL A 9 26.43 -18.73 -25.63
CA VAL A 9 26.50 -18.73 -24.18
C VAL A 9 25.16 -18.19 -23.70
N PRO A 10 24.36 -18.97 -22.96
CA PRO A 10 23.06 -18.49 -22.56
C PRO A 10 23.27 -17.27 -21.65
N LYS A 11 22.60 -16.16 -21.96
CA LYS A 11 22.66 -14.90 -21.20
C LYS A 11 22.35 -15.09 -19.70
N SER A 12 21.79 -16.24 -19.32
CA SER A 12 21.55 -16.66 -17.94
C SER A 12 22.82 -17.05 -17.16
N THR A 13 23.91 -17.49 -17.81
CA THR A 13 25.17 -17.84 -17.14
C THR A 13 25.85 -16.64 -16.46
N PRO A 14 26.03 -15.47 -17.11
CA PRO A 14 26.65 -14.32 -16.46
C PRO A 14 25.79 -13.77 -15.30
N VAL A 15 24.46 -13.75 -15.45
CA VAL A 15 23.53 -13.33 -14.39
C VAL A 15 23.64 -14.22 -13.16
N ARG A 16 23.72 -15.55 -13.34
CA ARG A 16 23.93 -16.48 -12.22
C ARG A 16 25.26 -16.25 -11.49
N ALA A 17 26.35 -16.05 -12.23
CA ALA A 17 27.65 -15.78 -11.62
C ALA A 17 27.65 -14.49 -10.78
N GLU A 18 26.99 -13.44 -11.28
CA GLU A 18 26.82 -12.18 -10.56
C GLU A 18 25.98 -12.35 -9.28
N ILE A 19 24.85 -13.06 -9.35
CA ILE A 19 24.00 -13.34 -8.18
C ILE A 19 24.77 -14.13 -7.13
N VAL A 20 25.51 -15.18 -7.52
CA VAL A 20 26.31 -15.99 -6.60
C VAL A 20 27.37 -15.12 -5.91
N ARG A 21 28.02 -14.22 -6.65
CA ARG A 21 28.97 -13.25 -6.08
C ARG A 21 28.30 -12.33 -5.05
N LEU A 22 27.17 -11.71 -5.41
CA LEU A 22 26.44 -10.80 -4.53
C LEU A 22 25.93 -11.49 -3.26
N VAL A 23 25.47 -12.74 -3.37
CA VAL A 23 25.05 -13.57 -2.23
C VAL A 23 26.24 -13.88 -1.31
N ARG A 24 27.42 -14.20 -1.85
CA ARG A 24 28.64 -14.42 -1.06
C ARG A 24 29.09 -13.14 -0.34
N GLU A 25 28.95 -11.99 -0.98
CA GLU A 25 29.23 -10.67 -0.41
C GLU A 25 28.15 -10.20 0.58
N LYS A 26 27.09 -10.99 0.82
CA LYS A 26 25.92 -10.65 1.66
C LYS A 26 25.13 -9.43 1.16
N ARG A 27 25.24 -9.12 -0.13
CA ARG A 27 24.55 -8.01 -0.81
C ARG A 27 23.23 -8.49 -1.41
N TYR A 28 22.34 -8.98 -0.55
CA TYR A 28 21.10 -9.64 -0.95
C TYR A 28 20.09 -8.72 -1.65
N GLU A 29 20.05 -7.43 -1.30
CA GLU A 29 19.16 -6.47 -1.96
C GLU A 29 19.57 -6.20 -3.41
N GLU A 30 20.87 -6.16 -3.66
CA GLU A 30 21.41 -6.00 -5.01
C GLU A 30 21.24 -7.28 -5.82
N ALA A 31 21.44 -8.45 -5.20
CA ALA A 31 21.14 -9.73 -5.83
C ALA A 31 19.66 -9.80 -6.26
N LEU A 32 18.75 -9.31 -5.42
CA LEU A 32 17.33 -9.22 -5.75
C LEU A 32 17.07 -8.25 -6.92
N ALA A 33 17.74 -7.10 -6.95
CA ALA A 33 17.62 -6.15 -8.06
C ALA A 33 18.10 -6.74 -9.40
N VAL A 34 19.22 -7.48 -9.40
CA VAL A 34 19.73 -8.20 -10.58
C VAL A 34 18.73 -9.26 -11.05
N LEU A 35 18.17 -10.05 -10.13
CA LEU A 35 17.13 -11.04 -10.46
C LEU A 35 15.87 -10.41 -11.07
N TYR A 36 15.46 -9.24 -10.59
CA TYR A 36 14.31 -8.52 -11.15
C TYR A 36 14.57 -8.00 -12.56
N ARG A 37 15.79 -7.51 -12.83
CA ARG A 37 16.20 -7.14 -14.19
C ARG A 37 16.19 -8.35 -15.11
N ALA A 38 16.77 -9.46 -14.67
CA ALA A 38 16.75 -10.71 -15.42
C ALA A 38 15.33 -11.22 -15.70
N ARG A 39 14.41 -11.08 -14.73
CA ARG A 39 12.99 -11.41 -14.93
C ARG A 39 12.30 -10.50 -15.93
N ALA A 40 12.67 -9.22 -16.00
CA ALA A 40 12.12 -8.31 -17.01
C ALA A 40 12.51 -8.74 -18.44
N GLU A 41 13.69 -9.35 -18.59
CA GLU A 41 14.17 -9.92 -19.86
C GLU A 41 13.59 -11.32 -20.15
N ALA A 42 13.35 -12.13 -19.12
CA ALA A 42 12.81 -13.49 -19.23
C ALA A 42 11.70 -13.75 -18.18
N PRO A 43 10.44 -13.33 -18.45
CA PRO A 43 9.36 -13.35 -17.46
C PRO A 43 8.83 -14.75 -17.12
N GLU A 44 9.04 -15.75 -17.99
CA GLU A 44 8.55 -17.13 -17.82
C GLU A 44 9.56 -18.08 -17.17
N ASP A 45 10.76 -17.59 -16.82
CA ASP A 45 11.79 -18.41 -16.18
C ASP A 45 11.41 -18.72 -14.72
N ARG A 46 11.02 -19.98 -14.48
CA ARG A 46 10.66 -20.50 -13.15
C ARG A 46 11.84 -20.55 -12.18
N GLU A 47 13.07 -20.70 -12.67
CA GLU A 47 14.25 -20.75 -11.81
C GLU A 47 14.60 -19.34 -11.29
N LEU A 48 14.42 -18.31 -12.13
CA LEU A 48 14.51 -16.91 -11.69
C LEU A 48 13.42 -16.58 -10.66
N GLN A 49 12.18 -17.01 -10.89
CA GLN A 49 11.10 -16.80 -9.92
C GLN A 49 11.40 -17.47 -8.57
N THR A 50 11.82 -18.73 -8.59
CA THR A 50 12.19 -19.47 -7.36
C THR A 50 13.35 -18.78 -6.63
N SER A 51 14.34 -18.27 -7.37
CA SER A 51 15.48 -17.55 -6.79
C SER A 51 15.06 -16.22 -6.16
N ILE A 52 14.15 -15.48 -6.81
CA ILE A 52 13.56 -14.25 -6.26
C ILE A 52 12.84 -14.54 -4.95
N GLU A 53 11.97 -15.55 -4.92
CA GLU A 53 11.20 -15.92 -3.73
C GLU A 53 12.11 -16.33 -2.57
N ARG A 54 13.16 -17.13 -2.84
CA ARG A 54 14.14 -17.53 -1.81
C ARG A 54 14.91 -16.34 -1.24
N ILE A 55 15.39 -15.43 -2.07
CA ILE A 55 16.10 -14.23 -1.59
C ILE A 55 15.16 -13.32 -0.80
N LYS A 56 13.91 -13.17 -1.23
CA LYS A 56 12.91 -12.40 -0.49
C LYS A 56 12.62 -12.99 0.89
N GLU A 57 12.44 -14.31 0.98
CA GLU A 57 12.17 -14.98 2.25
C GLU A 57 13.36 -14.84 3.20
N PHE A 58 14.58 -14.99 2.68
CA PHE A 58 15.80 -14.77 3.45
C PHE A 58 15.89 -13.33 3.99
N LEU A 59 15.64 -12.33 3.14
CA LEU A 59 15.63 -10.92 3.55
C LEU A 59 14.52 -10.63 4.57
N ALA A 60 13.33 -11.19 4.39
CA ALA A 60 12.23 -11.04 5.33
C ALA A 60 12.61 -11.59 6.72
N GLY A 61 13.21 -12.79 6.78
CA GLY A 61 13.72 -13.36 8.03
C GLY A 61 14.83 -12.51 8.66
N ALA A 62 15.75 -11.98 7.86
CA ALA A 62 16.81 -11.10 8.35
C ALA A 62 16.26 -9.77 8.92
N TYR A 63 15.24 -9.19 8.28
CA TYR A 63 14.58 -7.98 8.76
C TYR A 63 13.74 -8.20 10.01
N ALA A 64 12.96 -9.30 10.04
CA ALA A 64 12.26 -9.73 11.25
C ALA A 64 13.20 -9.86 12.45
N LYS A 65 14.37 -10.50 12.25
CA LYS A 65 15.38 -10.65 13.30
C LYS A 65 15.97 -9.30 13.75
N ARG A 66 16.16 -8.35 12.83
CA ARG A 66 16.64 -6.99 13.15
C ARG A 66 15.62 -6.18 13.94
N LEU A 67 14.33 -6.42 13.72
CA LEU A 67 13.24 -5.81 14.48
C LEU A 67 13.07 -6.40 15.89
N GLY A 68 13.82 -7.45 16.25
CA GLY A 68 13.69 -8.14 17.54
C GLY A 68 12.72 -9.32 17.53
N GLY A 69 12.18 -9.68 16.36
CA GLY A 69 11.19 -10.74 16.19
C GLY A 69 9.84 -10.19 15.71
N LEU A 70 9.05 -11.02 15.01
CA LEU A 70 7.75 -10.59 14.48
C LEU A 70 6.67 -10.44 15.56
N ASP A 71 6.82 -11.15 16.68
CA ASP A 71 5.90 -11.09 17.82
C ASP A 71 6.05 -9.82 18.66
N GLN A 72 7.07 -9.00 18.38
CA GLN A 72 7.27 -7.76 19.11
C GLN A 72 6.23 -6.71 18.69
N VAL A 73 5.64 -6.05 19.69
CA VAL A 73 4.70 -4.96 19.49
C VAL A 73 5.42 -3.73 18.95
N ALA A 74 4.89 -3.18 17.86
CA ALA A 74 5.42 -1.97 17.26
C ALA A 74 5.17 -0.77 18.19
N GLY A 75 6.24 -0.19 18.73
CA GLY A 75 6.19 1.00 19.56
C GLY A 75 5.78 2.27 18.79
N PRO A 76 5.74 3.43 19.45
CA PRO A 76 5.51 4.70 18.77
C PRO A 76 6.66 4.99 17.78
N ILE A 77 6.31 5.41 16.58
CA ILE A 77 7.28 5.71 15.51
C ILE A 77 8.11 6.93 15.95
N PRO A 78 9.45 6.86 15.86
CA PRO A 78 10.28 8.01 16.19
C PRO A 78 9.99 9.18 15.24
N VAL A 79 9.89 10.39 15.80
CA VAL A 79 9.52 11.63 15.08
C VAL A 79 10.50 11.99 13.95
N SER A 80 11.71 11.43 14.01
CA SER A 80 12.78 11.56 13.01
C SER A 80 12.65 10.60 11.82
N ALA A 81 11.67 9.70 11.83
CA ALA A 81 11.53 8.71 10.77
C ALA A 81 11.05 9.34 9.45
N GLY A 82 11.69 8.93 8.35
CA GLY A 82 11.46 9.47 7.02
C GLY A 82 9.99 9.43 6.56
N ARG A 83 9.51 10.51 5.94
CA ARG A 83 8.13 10.68 5.47
C ARG A 83 7.90 10.06 4.08
N SER A 84 8.45 8.87 3.83
CA SER A 84 8.15 8.17 2.58
C SER A 84 6.65 7.79 2.55
N PRO A 85 6.00 7.76 1.37
CA PRO A 85 4.59 7.39 1.28
C PRO A 85 4.32 5.99 1.84
N ASP A 86 5.26 5.05 1.62
CA ASP A 86 5.18 3.69 2.18
C ASP A 86 5.28 3.72 3.72
N ALA A 87 6.15 4.57 4.28
CA ALA A 87 6.29 4.75 5.72
C ALA A 87 5.01 5.32 6.35
N LEU A 88 4.40 6.33 5.71
CA LEU A 88 3.12 6.87 6.14
C LEU A 88 2.01 5.81 6.09
N LEU A 89 2.03 4.94 5.09
CA LEU A 89 1.06 3.85 4.97
C LEU A 89 1.22 2.84 6.11
N VAL A 90 2.44 2.35 6.35
CA VAL A 90 2.74 1.42 7.45
C VAL A 90 2.43 2.04 8.80
N ALA A 91 2.71 3.34 8.97
CA ALA A 91 2.43 4.07 10.21
C ALA A 91 0.96 4.04 10.63
N ARG A 92 0.03 3.98 9.68
CA ARG A 92 -1.41 3.91 9.97
C ARG A 92 -1.83 2.62 10.69
N TYR A 93 -1.02 1.56 10.59
CA TYR A 93 -1.27 0.27 11.22
C TYR A 93 -0.52 0.11 12.54
N ILE A 94 0.33 1.07 12.91
CA ILE A 94 1.05 1.07 14.19
C ILE A 94 0.15 1.75 15.23
N ASP A 95 -0.65 0.94 15.92
CA ASP A 95 -1.58 1.38 16.97
C ASP A 95 -0.99 1.23 18.40
N GLY A 96 0.27 0.81 18.51
CA GLY A 96 0.94 0.54 19.79
C GLY A 96 0.56 -0.79 20.44
N SER A 97 -0.26 -1.60 19.79
CA SER A 97 -0.71 -2.91 20.28
C SER A 97 -0.55 -4.04 19.25
N SER A 98 -0.44 -3.69 17.97
CA SER A 98 -0.20 -4.60 16.87
C SER A 98 1.25 -5.08 16.87
N THR A 99 1.44 -6.38 16.70
CA THR A 99 2.78 -6.96 16.49
C THR A 99 3.31 -6.63 15.10
N PHE A 100 4.62 -6.74 14.89
CA PHE A 100 5.18 -6.60 13.55
C PHE A 100 4.60 -7.63 12.57
N ASP A 101 4.24 -8.85 13.03
CA ASP A 101 3.55 -9.84 12.20
C ASP A 101 2.17 -9.34 11.77
N ASP A 102 1.37 -8.80 12.70
CA ASP A 102 0.04 -8.28 12.41
C ASP A 102 0.12 -7.15 11.37
N ILE A 103 1.07 -6.22 11.56
CA ILE A 103 1.29 -5.10 10.62
C ILE A 103 1.70 -5.60 9.25
N VAL A 104 2.57 -6.61 9.19
CA VAL A 104 3.02 -7.26 7.96
C VAL A 104 1.88 -7.94 7.21
N GLN A 105 0.94 -8.58 7.92
CA GLN A 105 -0.23 -9.23 7.33
C GLN A 105 -1.30 -8.23 6.87
N MET A 106 -1.48 -7.11 7.58
CA MET A 106 -2.50 -6.10 7.26
C MET A 106 -2.08 -5.13 6.15
N CYS A 107 -0.77 -4.92 5.96
CA CYS A 107 -0.27 -3.90 5.04
C CYS A 107 -0.29 -4.37 3.57
N PRO A 108 -0.86 -3.59 2.63
CA PRO A 108 -0.96 -3.94 1.21
C PRO A 108 0.38 -3.93 0.46
N LEU A 109 1.47 -3.45 1.07
CA LEU A 109 2.80 -3.39 0.43
C LEU A 109 3.45 -4.78 0.26
N GLY A 110 2.92 -5.79 0.96
CA GLY A 110 3.47 -7.13 0.98
C GLY A 110 4.61 -7.30 1.99
N ARG A 111 4.87 -8.56 2.38
CA ARG A 111 5.69 -8.91 3.55
C ARG A 111 7.06 -8.27 3.59
N LEU A 112 7.85 -8.45 2.53
CA LEU A 112 9.23 -7.94 2.49
C LEU A 112 9.26 -6.41 2.54
N ARG A 113 8.35 -5.75 1.81
CA ARG A 113 8.35 -4.29 1.71
C ARG A 113 7.94 -3.65 3.03
N THR A 114 6.91 -4.19 3.68
CA THR A 114 6.49 -3.74 5.01
C THR A 114 7.62 -3.89 6.03
N LEU A 115 8.35 -5.01 6.03
CA LEU A 115 9.50 -5.21 6.91
C LEU A 115 10.66 -4.25 6.63
N GLN A 116 10.98 -3.99 5.36
CA GLN A 116 12.00 -2.98 5.00
C GLN A 116 11.64 -1.60 5.54
N VAL A 117 10.37 -1.20 5.38
CA VAL A 117 9.87 0.10 5.85
C VAL A 117 9.92 0.16 7.38
N LEU A 118 9.46 -0.88 8.08
CA LEU A 118 9.55 -0.96 9.54
C LEU A 118 11.01 -0.85 10.01
N VAL A 119 11.93 -1.61 9.42
CA VAL A 119 13.36 -1.51 9.77
C VAL A 119 13.86 -0.08 9.54
N GLY A 120 13.50 0.55 8.43
CA GLY A 120 13.90 1.93 8.17
C GLY A 120 13.35 2.94 9.19
N LEU A 121 12.08 2.78 9.58
CA LEU A 121 11.42 3.60 10.60
C LEU A 121 12.11 3.49 11.97
N TYR A 122 12.44 2.28 12.42
CA TYR A 122 12.99 2.04 13.76
C TYR A 122 14.51 2.14 13.85
N THR A 123 15.23 2.00 12.72
CA THR A 123 16.70 2.15 12.69
C THR A 123 17.15 3.54 12.24
N GLY A 124 16.21 4.42 11.87
CA GLY A 124 16.49 5.78 11.37
C GLY A 124 17.19 5.80 10.00
N ARG A 125 17.27 4.66 9.31
CA ARG A 125 17.82 4.55 7.96
C ARG A 125 16.66 4.65 6.97
N GLU A 126 16.55 5.75 6.24
CA GLU A 126 15.64 5.79 5.10
C GLU A 126 16.06 4.71 4.09
N VAL A 127 15.25 3.66 3.99
CA VAL A 127 15.43 2.65 2.94
C VAL A 127 14.90 3.28 1.66
N ALA A 128 15.79 3.95 0.92
CA ALA A 128 15.51 4.43 -0.43
C ALA A 128 14.86 3.29 -1.22
N SER A 129 13.73 3.57 -1.85
CA SER A 129 12.98 2.57 -2.64
C SER A 129 13.55 2.51 -4.06
N PRO A 130 14.28 1.45 -4.46
CA PRO A 130 14.60 1.26 -5.87
C PRO A 130 13.40 0.78 -6.70
N PHE A 131 12.21 0.59 -6.10
CA PHE A 131 11.05 -0.03 -6.76
C PHE A 131 9.81 0.88 -6.87
N SER A 132 9.91 2.16 -6.50
CA SER A 132 8.85 3.15 -6.70
C SER A 132 8.89 3.77 -8.11
N GLU A 133 9.02 2.95 -9.15
CA GLU A 133 8.90 3.38 -10.57
C GLU A 133 7.60 2.91 -11.24
N LYS A 134 6.72 2.19 -10.54
CA LYS A 134 5.36 1.88 -11.03
C LYS A 134 4.29 2.44 -10.10
N THR A 135 4.29 3.75 -9.95
CA THR A 135 3.06 4.49 -9.68
C THR A 135 2.95 5.52 -10.80
N PRO A 136 1.91 5.47 -11.65
CA PRO A 136 1.76 6.46 -12.71
C PRO A 136 1.82 7.87 -12.11
N GLN A 137 2.67 8.72 -12.68
CA GLN A 137 2.93 10.12 -12.30
C GLN A 137 1.67 11.01 -12.28
N SER A 138 0.48 10.48 -12.57
CA SER A 138 -0.80 11.22 -12.58
C SER A 138 -1.21 11.74 -11.20
N TRP A 139 -0.68 11.19 -10.11
CA TRP A 139 -1.00 11.65 -8.75
C TRP A 139 -0.04 12.72 -8.20
N ARG A 140 1.12 12.96 -8.82
CA ARG A 140 2.04 14.02 -8.37
C ARG A 140 1.68 15.41 -8.85
N ARG A 141 0.83 15.55 -9.88
CA ARG A 141 0.60 16.86 -10.52
C ARG A 141 -0.56 17.67 -9.93
N GLN A 142 -1.29 17.16 -8.94
CA GLN A 142 -2.52 17.78 -8.46
C GLN A 142 -2.42 18.50 -7.09
N MET A 143 -1.24 18.52 -6.44
CA MET A 143 -1.09 19.20 -5.14
C MET A 143 -0.02 20.30 -5.09
N ASP A 144 0.66 20.60 -6.20
CA ASP A 144 1.72 21.63 -6.27
C ASP A 144 1.31 22.92 -7.00
N THR A 145 0.01 23.21 -7.14
CA THR A 145 -0.45 24.49 -7.69
C THR A 145 -1.41 25.20 -6.74
N LEU A 146 -0.87 25.68 -5.63
CA LEU A 146 -1.42 26.83 -4.91
C LEU A 146 -0.38 27.96 -4.99
N PRO A 147 -0.55 28.98 -5.84
CA PRO A 147 0.26 30.18 -5.74
C PRO A 147 -0.21 30.98 -4.53
N SER A 148 0.67 31.08 -3.53
CA SER A 148 0.70 32.21 -2.61
C SER A 148 0.88 33.49 -3.43
N ALA A 149 -0.07 34.42 -3.36
CA ALA A 149 0.13 35.79 -3.78
C ALA A 149 -0.54 36.72 -2.77
N VAL A 150 0.33 37.30 -1.95
CA VAL A 150 0.19 38.55 -1.21
C VAL A 150 -0.14 39.68 -2.18
N SER A 151 -1.16 40.50 -1.89
CA SER A 151 -1.38 41.91 -2.33
C SER A 151 -2.69 42.38 -1.67
N SER A 152 -2.73 43.17 -0.60
CA SER A 152 -2.63 44.64 -0.56
C SER A 152 -3.41 45.33 -1.70
N ASP A 153 -4.55 45.92 -1.37
CA ASP A 153 -5.31 46.82 -2.24
C ASP A 153 -5.83 48.02 -1.42
N PRO A 154 -5.58 49.28 -1.84
CA PRO A 154 -6.29 50.45 -1.36
C PRO A 154 -7.17 51.08 -2.46
N GLY A 155 -8.49 51.02 -2.26
CA GLY A 155 -9.42 52.12 -2.53
C GLY A 155 -9.88 52.42 -3.99
N PRO A 156 -11.12 52.94 -4.16
CA PRO A 156 -11.90 52.89 -5.40
C PRO A 156 -11.84 54.20 -6.20
N PRO A 157 -12.41 54.29 -7.43
CA PRO A 157 -13.77 54.87 -7.54
C PRO A 157 -14.63 54.50 -8.79
N THR A 158 -15.92 54.86 -8.68
CA THR A 158 -16.85 55.40 -9.71
C THR A 158 -17.51 54.51 -10.79
N MET A 159 -18.83 54.29 -10.57
CA MET A 159 -19.96 54.15 -11.53
C MET A 159 -20.07 55.40 -12.46
N PRO A 160 -20.87 55.44 -13.58
CA PRO A 160 -22.28 54.98 -13.65
C PRO A 160 -22.92 54.59 -15.02
N GLU A 161 -24.22 54.21 -14.92
CA GLU A 161 -25.33 54.30 -15.91
C GLU A 161 -25.32 53.33 -17.12
N ARG A 162 -26.42 52.82 -17.69
CA ARG A 162 -27.88 52.77 -17.48
C ARG A 162 -28.42 52.02 -18.72
N GLY A 163 -29.42 51.15 -18.62
CA GLY A 163 -30.06 50.61 -19.84
C GLY A 163 -30.96 49.39 -19.66
N LEU A 164 -32.26 49.64 -19.43
CA LEU A 164 -33.35 48.69 -19.62
C LEU A 164 -33.42 48.20 -21.07
N GLN A 165 -33.69 46.92 -21.32
CA GLN A 165 -34.85 46.51 -22.14
C GLN A 165 -35.04 44.99 -22.23
N ARG A 166 -36.28 44.59 -21.92
CA ARG A 166 -36.91 43.30 -22.19
C ARG A 166 -36.91 43.02 -23.70
N ARG A 167 -36.57 41.79 -24.09
CA ARG A 167 -37.15 41.14 -25.27
C ARG A 167 -37.12 39.61 -25.08
N ALA A 168 -38.29 39.01 -24.84
CA ALA A 168 -38.52 37.60 -25.18
C ALA A 168 -38.70 37.52 -26.71
N PRO A 169 -38.23 36.44 -27.37
CA PRO A 169 -39.11 35.31 -27.61
C PRO A 169 -38.44 33.92 -27.52
N GLU A 170 -39.29 32.90 -27.40
CA GLU A 170 -39.04 31.46 -27.35
C GLU A 170 -38.62 30.87 -28.74
N PRO A 171 -38.42 29.53 -28.90
CA PRO A 171 -37.15 28.77 -28.90
C PRO A 171 -36.65 28.38 -30.32
N PRO A 172 -35.43 27.82 -30.48
CA PRO A 172 -35.35 26.36 -30.65
C PRO A 172 -34.07 25.68 -30.11
N ALA A 173 -34.19 24.36 -29.96
CA ALA A 173 -33.15 23.34 -29.74
C ALA A 173 -32.67 23.09 -28.28
N PRO A 174 -32.98 21.91 -27.70
CA PRO A 174 -32.20 21.40 -26.58
C PRO A 174 -30.85 20.92 -27.13
N THR A 175 -29.89 21.84 -27.29
CA THR A 175 -28.50 21.45 -27.50
C THR A 175 -28.01 20.79 -26.22
N SER A 176 -27.67 19.53 -26.38
CA SER A 176 -27.16 18.60 -25.39
C SER A 176 -26.03 19.20 -24.57
N ALA A 177 -26.33 19.62 -23.35
CA ALA A 177 -25.36 19.65 -22.27
C ALA A 177 -25.52 18.33 -21.50
N PRO A 178 -24.62 17.34 -21.64
CA PRO A 178 -24.53 16.31 -20.62
C PRO A 178 -24.03 17.00 -19.35
N SER A 179 -24.99 17.34 -18.49
CA SER A 179 -24.77 17.58 -17.07
C SER A 179 -23.85 16.47 -16.58
N SER A 180 -22.60 16.84 -16.34
CA SER A 180 -21.57 15.95 -15.81
C SER A 180 -21.92 15.69 -14.35
N ALA A 181 -22.92 14.84 -14.15
CA ALA A 181 -23.14 14.19 -12.88
C ALA A 181 -21.84 13.45 -12.53
N PRO A 182 -21.27 13.64 -11.33
CA PRO A 182 -20.12 12.85 -10.92
C PRO A 182 -20.51 11.38 -11.02
N PHE A 183 -19.80 10.64 -11.86
CA PHE A 183 -19.89 9.20 -11.95
C PHE A 183 -19.35 8.64 -10.62
N THR A 184 -20.18 8.62 -9.58
CA THR A 184 -19.97 7.74 -8.45
C THR A 184 -20.33 6.36 -8.96
N PRO A 185 -19.39 5.42 -9.14
CA PRO A 185 -19.77 4.04 -9.39
C PRO A 185 -20.70 3.65 -8.24
N ARG A 186 -21.96 3.34 -8.55
CA ARG A 186 -22.88 2.72 -7.59
C ARG A 186 -22.28 1.36 -7.29
N VAL A 187 -21.47 1.29 -6.24
CA VAL A 187 -21.03 0.02 -5.67
C VAL A 187 -22.33 -0.64 -5.24
N TYR A 188 -22.74 -1.68 -5.97
CA TYR A 188 -23.86 -2.52 -5.57
C TYR A 188 -23.40 -3.26 -4.31
N GLU A 189 -23.61 -2.65 -3.15
CA GLU A 189 -23.44 -3.31 -1.86
C GLU A 189 -24.45 -4.45 -1.84
N THR A 190 -23.93 -5.66 -1.85
CA THR A 190 -24.75 -6.85 -1.69
C THR A 190 -25.27 -6.89 -0.25
N GLU A 191 -26.40 -7.56 -0.05
CA GLU A 191 -26.96 -7.79 1.29
C GLU A 191 -25.94 -8.48 2.22
N GLU A 192 -25.05 -9.29 1.65
CA GLU A 192 -23.94 -9.94 2.36
C GLU A 192 -22.89 -8.93 2.84
N ASP A 193 -22.57 -7.91 2.03
CA ASP A 193 -21.65 -6.82 2.42
C ASP A 193 -22.19 -6.02 3.60
N ARG A 194 -23.50 -5.75 3.59
CA ARG A 194 -24.17 -5.03 4.68
C ARG A 194 -24.13 -5.84 5.97
N ARG A 195 -24.52 -7.12 5.91
CA ARG A 195 -24.48 -8.03 7.06
C ARG A 195 -23.07 -8.21 7.61
N TYR A 196 -22.08 -8.32 6.73
CA TYR A 196 -20.68 -8.39 7.13
C TYR A 196 -20.25 -7.10 7.86
N ARG A 197 -20.56 -5.92 7.32
CA ARG A 197 -20.21 -4.64 7.97
C ARG A 197 -20.89 -4.48 9.33
N GLU A 198 -22.16 -4.85 9.45
CA GLU A 198 -22.88 -4.80 10.72
C GLU A 198 -22.28 -5.77 11.76
N ALA A 199 -21.96 -7.00 11.35
CA ALA A 199 -21.32 -7.99 12.21
C ALA A 199 -19.91 -7.54 12.63
N PHE A 200 -19.14 -6.98 11.70
CA PHE A 200 -17.79 -6.48 11.96
C PHE A 200 -17.79 -5.27 12.90
N ALA A 201 -18.73 -4.34 12.70
CA ALA A 201 -18.93 -3.19 13.58
C ALA A 201 -19.34 -3.64 15.00
N ARG A 202 -20.23 -4.64 15.10
CA ARG A 202 -20.64 -5.21 16.38
C ARG A 202 -19.48 -5.87 17.12
N GLY A 203 -18.68 -6.68 16.42
CA GLY A 203 -17.49 -7.32 17.00
C GLY A 203 -16.47 -6.28 17.48
N THR A 204 -16.25 -5.22 16.69
CA THR A 204 -15.35 -4.13 17.06
C THR A 204 -15.85 -3.36 18.28
N ALA A 205 -17.16 -3.06 18.35
CA ALA A 205 -17.75 -2.39 19.51
C ALA A 205 -17.67 -3.25 20.78
N ALA A 206 -17.96 -4.54 20.69
CA ALA A 206 -17.83 -5.49 21.79
C ALA A 206 -16.37 -5.60 22.26
N PHE A 207 -15.42 -5.65 21.32
CA PHE A 207 -13.99 -5.70 21.61
C PHE A 207 -13.51 -4.45 22.37
N VAL A 208 -13.90 -3.25 21.91
CA VAL A 208 -13.57 -1.97 22.60
C VAL A 208 -14.17 -1.92 24.01
N GLN A 209 -15.35 -2.52 24.20
CA GLN A 209 -16.01 -2.62 25.50
C GLN A 209 -15.47 -3.77 26.37
N ARG A 210 -14.41 -4.47 25.93
CA ARG A 210 -13.81 -5.64 26.61
C ARG A 210 -14.77 -6.80 26.82
N ARG A 211 -15.87 -6.86 26.05
CA ARG A 211 -16.80 -7.98 26.01
C ARG A 211 -16.29 -8.99 24.99
N TYR A 212 -15.20 -9.67 25.34
CA TYR A 212 -14.44 -10.48 24.39
C TYR A 212 -15.21 -11.70 23.89
N ASP A 213 -16.07 -12.33 24.71
CA ASP A 213 -16.93 -13.42 24.27
C ASP A 213 -17.87 -12.99 23.13
N GLU A 214 -18.57 -11.86 23.30
CA GLU A 214 -19.45 -11.28 22.27
C GLU A 214 -18.67 -10.82 21.02
N ALA A 215 -17.44 -10.34 21.20
CA ALA A 215 -16.58 -9.96 20.10
C ALA A 215 -16.17 -11.18 19.26
N ILE A 216 -15.80 -12.29 19.90
CA ILE A 216 -15.43 -13.55 19.23
C ILE A 216 -16.61 -14.08 18.43
N GLU A 217 -17.81 -14.16 18.99
CA GLU A 217 -19.01 -14.60 18.28
C GLU A 217 -19.30 -13.76 17.02
N ALA A 218 -19.16 -12.44 17.13
CA ALA A 218 -19.37 -11.51 16.02
C ALA A 218 -18.32 -11.64 14.92
N PHE A 219 -17.03 -11.82 15.28
CA PHE A 219 -15.96 -12.04 14.29
C PHE A 219 -16.02 -13.45 13.67
N GLU A 220 -16.49 -14.46 14.40
CA GLU A 220 -16.76 -15.79 13.84
C GLU A 220 -17.92 -15.77 12.85
N ALA A 221 -18.94 -14.93 13.08
CA ALA A 221 -19.97 -14.68 12.09
C ALA A 221 -19.41 -14.03 10.81
N CYS A 222 -18.47 -13.09 10.94
CA CYS A 222 -17.77 -12.49 9.80
C CYS A 222 -16.94 -13.53 9.01
N ALA A 223 -16.21 -14.41 9.72
CA ALA A 223 -15.41 -15.46 9.11
C ALA A 223 -16.27 -16.52 8.39
N ARG A 224 -17.51 -16.75 8.84
CA ARG A 224 -18.48 -17.62 8.15
C ARG A 224 -19.03 -17.00 6.87
N MET A 225 -19.25 -15.68 6.86
CA MET A 225 -19.73 -14.97 5.67
C MET A 225 -18.61 -14.84 4.63
N ARG A 226 -17.38 -14.54 5.06
CA ARG A 226 -16.22 -14.37 4.18
C ARG A 226 -15.04 -15.22 4.64
N PRO A 227 -15.02 -16.52 4.29
CA PRO A 227 -13.88 -17.38 4.60
C PRO A 227 -12.65 -16.88 3.84
N GLY A 228 -11.62 -16.46 4.57
CA GLY A 228 -10.38 -15.88 4.02
C GLY A 228 -10.26 -14.36 4.16
N ASP A 229 -11.24 -13.70 4.76
CA ASP A 229 -11.11 -12.29 5.13
C ASP A 229 -10.05 -12.10 6.24
N SER A 230 -9.00 -11.34 5.92
CA SER A 230 -7.88 -11.08 6.83
C SER A 230 -8.29 -10.18 7.99
N ALA A 231 -9.21 -9.24 7.78
CA ALA A 231 -9.62 -8.30 8.81
C ALA A 231 -10.35 -9.01 9.98
N SER A 232 -11.35 -9.84 9.68
CA SER A 232 -12.09 -10.57 10.71
C SER A 232 -11.24 -11.62 11.42
N SER A 233 -10.35 -12.31 10.71
CA SER A 233 -9.46 -13.31 11.31
C SER A 233 -8.42 -12.70 12.26
N VAL A 234 -7.85 -11.53 11.95
CA VAL A 234 -6.97 -10.80 12.87
C VAL A 234 -7.71 -10.40 14.14
N MET A 235 -8.90 -9.79 14.00
CA MET A 235 -9.70 -9.34 15.15
C MET A 235 -10.16 -10.51 16.03
N LEU A 236 -10.49 -11.65 15.43
CA LEU A 236 -10.84 -12.87 16.14
C LEU A 236 -9.67 -13.42 16.95
N ARG A 237 -8.46 -13.45 16.39
CA ARG A 237 -7.24 -13.86 17.12
C ARG A 237 -6.98 -12.93 18.29
N ARG A 238 -7.14 -11.62 18.09
CA ARG A 238 -6.96 -10.59 19.13
C ARG A 238 -7.96 -10.75 20.27
N ALA A 239 -9.24 -10.90 19.97
CA ALA A 239 -10.28 -11.11 20.97
C ALA A 239 -10.06 -12.40 21.79
N ARG A 240 -9.63 -13.49 21.14
CA ARG A 240 -9.29 -14.74 21.84
C ARG A 240 -8.08 -14.61 22.76
N ARG A 241 -7.06 -13.84 22.34
CA ARG A 241 -5.89 -13.57 23.18
C ARG A 241 -6.27 -12.80 24.43
N ASP A 242 -7.06 -11.74 24.28
CA ASP A 242 -7.44 -10.86 25.39
C ASP A 242 -8.48 -11.50 26.34
N LEU A 243 -9.23 -12.51 25.89
CA LEU A 243 -10.12 -13.32 26.74
C LEU A 243 -9.34 -14.29 27.65
N GLY A 244 -8.21 -14.83 27.17
CA GLY A 244 -7.41 -15.82 27.89
C GLY A 244 -6.20 -15.26 28.66
N GLY A 245 -6.02 -13.93 28.63
CA GLY A 245 -4.91 -13.21 29.27
C GLY A 245 -5.24 -12.55 30.59
#